data_AF-A0A6G8FIM2-F1
#
_entry.id   AF-A0A6G8FIM2-F1
#
_cell.length_a   1.000
_cell.length_b   1.000
_cell.length_c   1.000
_cell.angle_alpha   90.00
_cell.angle_beta   90.00
_cell.angle_gamma   90.00
#
_symmetry.space_group_name_H-M   'P 1'
#
loop_
_entity.id
_entity.type
_entity.pdbx_description
1 polymer ?
#
loop_
_entity_poly.entity_id
_entity_poly.type
_entity_poly.pdbx_seq_one_letter_code
_entity_poly.pdbx_strand_id
1 'polypeptide(L)'
;MSEAPVSEMPELLPLGSAVQIEDDEGTFVIIARGFQKDGDGFLAGYKSVPYPQGAASGVREIVIRQNQISKVLHRGYEGGEEAGFAKDLLKNAKAPRKVPPVPVGEPDLRVDLAAPAAVATPAAPLQHPEAAGRRRPPGSWGTPKTRLVNYDVKEEEYE
;
A
#
# COMPACT_ATOMS: atom_id res chain seq x y z
N MET A 1 -29.56 21.91 -22.30
CA MET A 1 -28.63 20.81 -21.97
C MET A 1 -28.17 21.08 -20.55
N SER A 2 -28.68 20.31 -19.59
CA SER A 2 -28.35 20.49 -18.17
C SER A 2 -27.07 19.72 -17.89
N GLU A 3 -25.95 20.42 -17.82
CA GLU A 3 -24.70 19.88 -17.29
C GLU A 3 -24.96 19.53 -15.81
N ALA A 4 -24.80 18.25 -15.45
CA ALA A 4 -24.88 17.83 -14.07
C ALA A 4 -23.80 18.55 -13.26
N PRO A 5 -24.05 18.95 -11.99
CA PRO A 5 -23.03 19.57 -11.17
C PRO A 5 -21.86 18.58 -11.03
N VAL A 6 -20.70 18.97 -11.54
CA VAL A 6 -19.44 18.28 -11.32
C VAL A 6 -19.30 18.13 -9.80
N SER A 7 -19.42 16.90 -9.30
CA SER A 7 -19.27 16.58 -7.88
C SER A 7 -18.04 17.30 -7.34
N GLU A 8 -18.22 18.19 -6.35
CA GLU A 8 -17.16 18.99 -5.72
C GLU A 8 -16.04 18.13 -5.10
N MET A 9 -16.25 16.82 -5.00
CA MET A 9 -15.24 15.85 -4.60
C MET A 9 -14.91 14.92 -5.77
N PRO A 10 -13.66 14.94 -6.27
CA PRO A 10 -13.20 13.92 -7.21
C PRO A 10 -13.21 12.56 -6.50
N GLU A 11 -13.90 11.59 -7.08
CA GLU A 11 -13.92 10.21 -6.58
C GLU A 11 -12.54 9.57 -6.80
N LEU A 12 -11.95 9.02 -5.74
CA LEU A 12 -10.69 8.28 -5.84
C LEU A 12 -10.99 6.83 -6.19
N LEU A 13 -10.26 6.28 -7.17
CA LEU A 13 -10.28 4.85 -7.40
C LEU A 13 -9.77 4.08 -6.17
N PRO A 14 -10.36 2.90 -5.87
CA PRO A 14 -9.93 2.06 -4.76
C PRO A 14 -8.51 1.52 -4.97
N LEU A 15 -7.82 1.23 -3.86
CA LEU A 15 -6.49 0.61 -3.91
C LEU A 15 -6.59 -0.80 -4.52
N GLY A 16 -5.61 -1.17 -5.33
CA GLY A 16 -5.61 -2.44 -6.06
C GLY A 16 -6.41 -2.39 -7.37
N SER A 17 -7.03 -1.26 -7.72
CA SER A 17 -7.68 -1.11 -9.03
C SER A 17 -6.66 -1.25 -10.15
N ALA A 18 -7.04 -1.99 -11.20
CA ALA A 18 -6.24 -2.13 -12.40
C ALA A 18 -6.77 -1.20 -13.49
N VAL A 19 -5.89 -0.41 -14.10
CA VAL A 19 -6.24 0.62 -15.08
C VAL A 19 -5.33 0.55 -16.31
N GLN A 20 -5.84 1.03 -17.43
CA GLN A 20 -5.05 1.40 -18.60
C GLN A 20 -4.93 2.93 -18.65
N ILE A 21 -3.81 3.40 -19.18
CA ILE A 21 -3.57 4.82 -19.39
C ILE A 21 -3.65 5.17 -20.86
N GLU A 22 -3.80 6.45 -21.16
CA GLU A 22 -3.64 6.98 -22.51
C GLU A 22 -2.21 6.73 -23.00
N ASP A 23 -2.06 6.35 -24.27
CA ASP A 23 -0.78 6.07 -24.94
C ASP A 23 0.04 4.86 -24.43
N ASP A 24 -0.51 4.02 -23.54
CA ASP A 24 0.12 2.76 -23.11
C ASP A 24 -0.91 1.62 -23.02
N GLU A 25 -0.65 0.51 -23.71
CA GLU A 25 -1.51 -0.69 -23.67
C GLU A 25 -1.33 -1.53 -22.39
N GLY A 26 -0.31 -1.19 -21.58
CA GLY A 26 0.00 -1.82 -20.32
C GLY A 26 -1.12 -1.70 -19.27
N THR A 27 -1.19 -2.70 -18.40
CA THR A 27 -2.06 -2.66 -17.23
C THR A 27 -1.28 -2.18 -16.02
N PHE A 28 -1.84 -1.21 -15.30
CA PHE A 28 -1.23 -0.63 -14.12
C PHE A 28 -2.12 -0.84 -12.90
N VAL A 29 -1.55 -1.28 -11.79
CA VAL A 29 -2.26 -1.48 -10.52
C VAL A 29 -2.01 -0.29 -9.62
N ILE A 30 -3.08 0.32 -9.11
CA ILE A 30 -3.03 1.46 -8.18
C ILE A 30 -2.57 0.98 -6.80
N ILE A 31 -1.42 1.48 -6.35
CA ILE A 31 -0.82 1.17 -5.05
C ILE A 31 -0.88 2.34 -4.06
N ALA A 32 -1.07 3.56 -4.57
CA ALA A 32 -1.34 4.73 -3.74
C ALA A 32 -2.25 5.71 -4.47
N ARG A 33 -2.93 6.56 -3.70
CA ARG A 33 -3.89 7.55 -4.19
C ARG A 33 -3.79 8.83 -3.38
N GLY A 34 -4.17 9.93 -4.00
CA GLY A 34 -4.19 11.24 -3.37
C GLY A 34 -4.77 12.29 -4.29
N PHE A 35 -4.79 13.53 -3.82
CA PHE A 35 -5.18 14.67 -4.62
C PHE A 35 -3.96 15.49 -5.01
N GLN A 36 -3.90 15.89 -6.28
CA GLN A 36 -2.89 16.79 -6.81
C GLN A 36 -3.56 18.13 -7.14
N LYS A 37 -2.83 19.23 -6.97
CA LYS A 37 -3.34 20.55 -7.35
C LYS A 37 -3.42 20.62 -8.87
N ASP A 38 -4.57 21.04 -9.38
CA ASP A 38 -4.83 21.20 -10.81
C ASP A 38 -5.60 22.51 -11.04
N GLY A 39 -4.90 23.53 -11.57
CA GLY A 39 -5.42 24.90 -11.62
C GLY A 39 -5.84 25.43 -10.24
N ASP A 40 -7.11 25.85 -10.15
CA ASP A 40 -7.75 26.31 -8.91
C ASP A 40 -8.39 25.17 -8.09
N GLY A 41 -8.30 23.93 -8.58
CA GLY A 41 -8.92 22.75 -8.00
C GLY A 41 -7.94 21.66 -7.59
N PHE A 42 -8.51 20.47 -7.36
CA PHE A 42 -7.79 19.24 -7.05
C PHE A 42 -8.25 18.13 -7.99
N LEU A 43 -7.29 17.39 -8.53
CA LEU A 43 -7.54 16.21 -9.36
C LEU A 43 -7.05 14.96 -8.64
N ALA A 44 -7.74 13.84 -8.83
CA ALA A 44 -7.25 12.57 -8.31
C ALA A 44 -5.93 12.17 -9.00
N GLY A 45 -4.97 11.76 -8.20
CA GLY A 45 -3.66 11.29 -8.63
C GLY A 45 -3.33 9.97 -7.98
N TYR A 46 -2.66 9.11 -8.73
CA TYR A 46 -2.40 7.73 -8.36
C TYR A 46 -0.91 7.44 -8.50
N LYS A 47 -0.39 6.57 -7.63
CA LYS A 47 0.84 5.84 -7.91
C LYS A 47 0.46 4.43 -8.30
N SER A 48 1.08 3.94 -9.35
CA SER A 48 0.83 2.62 -9.87
C SER A 48 2.12 1.86 -10.19
N VAL A 49 1.96 0.56 -10.35
CA VAL A 49 3.01 -0.35 -10.81
C VAL A 49 2.49 -1.15 -12.01
N PRO A 50 3.36 -1.50 -12.97
CA PRO A 50 2.95 -2.32 -14.09
C PRO A 50 2.58 -3.73 -13.63
N TYR A 51 1.52 -4.28 -14.19
CA TYR A 51 1.10 -5.67 -14.02
C TYR A 51 1.63 -6.51 -15.20
N PRO A 52 2.16 -7.73 -14.96
CA PRO A 52 2.19 -8.45 -13.68
C PRO A 52 3.44 -8.18 -12.81
N GLN A 53 4.36 -7.31 -13.22
CA GLN A 53 5.67 -7.17 -12.59
C GLN A 53 5.62 -6.64 -11.14
N GLY A 54 4.68 -5.75 -10.84
CA GLY A 54 4.55 -5.14 -9.52
C GLY A 54 5.76 -4.27 -9.12
N ALA A 55 5.94 -4.04 -7.81
CA ALA A 55 7.05 -3.28 -7.25
C ALA A 55 8.34 -4.13 -7.15
N ALA A 56 8.79 -4.69 -8.26
CA ALA A 56 10.02 -5.47 -8.34
C ALA A 56 11.28 -4.59 -8.45
N SER A 57 12.45 -5.16 -8.15
CA SER A 57 13.74 -4.47 -8.33
C SER A 57 13.91 -4.01 -9.78
N GLY A 58 14.22 -2.73 -9.97
CA GLY A 58 14.37 -2.11 -11.30
C GLY A 58 13.06 -1.65 -11.95
N VAL A 59 11.89 -1.99 -11.38
CA VAL A 59 10.59 -1.49 -11.85
C VAL A 59 10.25 -0.21 -11.10
N ARG A 60 10.02 0.87 -11.84
CA ARG A 60 9.68 2.18 -11.26
C ARG A 60 8.17 2.30 -11.06
N GLU A 61 7.80 2.91 -9.94
CA GLU A 61 6.45 3.43 -9.74
C GLU A 61 6.15 4.53 -10.76
N ILE A 62 4.93 4.53 -11.30
CA ILE A 62 4.46 5.54 -12.24
C ILE A 62 3.39 6.37 -11.54
N VAL A 63 3.40 7.69 -11.80
CA VAL A 63 2.37 8.60 -11.30
C VAL A 63 1.38 8.82 -12.42
N ILE A 64 0.11 8.48 -12.18
CA ILE A 64 -1.00 8.59 -13.13
C ILE A 64 -1.98 9.64 -12.60
N ARG A 65 -2.35 10.62 -13.43
CA ARG A 65 -3.46 11.54 -13.15
C ARG A 65 -4.78 10.93 -13.60
N GLN A 66 -5.88 11.31 -12.96
CA GLN A 66 -7.22 10.81 -13.30
C GLN A 66 -7.58 10.98 -14.79
N ASN A 67 -7.17 12.09 -15.41
CA ASN A 67 -7.42 12.35 -16.81
C ASN A 67 -6.57 11.51 -17.77
N GLN A 68 -5.51 10.86 -17.29
CA GLN A 68 -4.69 9.95 -18.10
C GLN A 68 -5.24 8.52 -18.08
N ILE A 69 -6.26 8.22 -17.30
CA ILE A 69 -6.84 6.88 -17.22
C ILE A 69 -7.84 6.71 -18.34
N SER A 70 -7.51 5.86 -19.31
CA SER A 70 -8.37 5.55 -20.45
C SER A 70 -9.45 4.52 -20.09
N LYS A 71 -9.11 3.54 -19.24
CA LYS A 71 -10.03 2.46 -18.87
C LYS A 71 -9.72 1.88 -17.50
N VAL A 72 -10.76 1.58 -16.71
CA VAL A 72 -10.65 0.76 -15.49
C VAL A 72 -10.96 -0.69 -15.85
N LEU A 73 -9.98 -1.58 -15.68
CA LEU A 73 -10.10 -3.01 -15.96
C LEU A 73 -10.63 -3.80 -14.75
N HIS A 74 -10.29 -3.36 -13.55
CA HIS A 74 -10.73 -3.97 -12.30
C HIS A 74 -10.83 -2.91 -11.21
N ARG A 75 -11.92 -2.93 -10.43
CA ARG A 75 -12.06 -2.13 -9.21
C ARG A 75 -11.47 -2.92 -8.05
N GLY A 76 -10.58 -2.26 -7.30
CA GLY A 76 -9.87 -2.85 -6.18
C GLY A 76 -10.71 -2.98 -4.90
N TYR A 77 -10.06 -2.83 -3.74
CA TYR A 77 -10.70 -3.02 -2.45
C TYR A 77 -11.64 -1.86 -2.09
N GLU A 78 -12.92 -2.16 -1.94
CA GLU A 78 -13.96 -1.22 -1.54
C GLU A 78 -14.50 -1.59 -0.15
N GLY A 79 -14.07 -0.85 0.86
CA GLY A 79 -14.53 -0.99 2.24
C GLY A 79 -15.25 0.28 2.70
N GLY A 80 -16.11 0.15 3.72
CA GLY A 80 -16.85 1.29 4.28
C GLY A 80 -15.97 2.44 4.81
N GLU A 81 -14.68 2.17 5.03
CA GLU A 81 -13.69 3.14 5.49
C GLU A 81 -13.18 4.09 4.37
N GLU A 82 -13.40 3.75 3.10
CA GLU A 82 -12.92 4.56 1.96
C GLU A 82 -13.50 5.97 1.94
N ALA A 83 -14.78 6.11 2.28
CA ALA A 83 -15.48 7.39 2.26
C ALA A 83 -14.93 8.38 3.29
N GLY A 84 -14.46 7.87 4.45
CA GLY A 84 -13.77 8.69 5.46
C GLY A 84 -12.38 9.09 4.98
N PHE A 85 -11.63 8.13 4.44
CA PHE A 85 -10.28 8.35 3.96
C PHE A 85 -10.18 9.42 2.85
N ALA A 86 -11.09 9.40 1.86
CA ALA A 86 -11.09 10.39 0.79
C ALA A 86 -11.32 11.82 1.30
N LYS A 87 -12.21 11.99 2.29
CA LYS A 87 -12.47 13.29 2.93
C LYS A 87 -11.24 13.80 3.68
N ASP A 88 -10.58 12.94 4.43
CA ASP A 88 -9.37 13.28 5.18
C ASP A 88 -8.21 13.64 4.25
N LEU A 89 -8.03 12.92 3.15
CA LEU A 89 -7.04 13.25 2.12
C LEU A 89 -7.28 14.63 1.51
N LEU A 90 -8.52 14.96 1.16
CA LEU A 90 -8.85 16.25 0.57
C LEU A 90 -8.61 17.40 1.56
N LYS A 91 -8.95 17.20 2.83
CA LYS A 91 -8.66 18.15 3.91
C LYS A 91 -7.15 18.39 4.06
N ASN A 92 -6.36 17.32 4.03
CA ASN A 92 -4.90 17.40 4.11
C ASN A 92 -4.27 18.04 2.87
N ALA A 93 -4.82 17.78 1.67
CA ALA A 93 -4.34 18.41 0.43
C ALA A 93 -4.60 19.93 0.40
N LYS A 94 -5.66 20.39 1.04
CA LYS A 94 -5.97 21.82 1.22
C LYS A 94 -5.11 22.49 2.31
N ALA A 95 -4.54 21.72 3.22
CA ALA A 95 -3.68 22.25 4.27
C ALA A 95 -2.28 22.60 3.70
N PRO A 96 -1.66 23.71 4.13
CA PRO A 96 -0.29 24.02 3.73
C PRO A 96 0.65 22.91 4.20
N ARG A 97 1.56 22.46 3.32
CA ARG A 97 2.59 21.47 3.67
C ARG A 97 3.41 22.00 4.85
N LYS A 98 3.25 21.39 6.03
CA LYS A 98 4.25 21.47 7.08
C LYS A 98 5.45 20.67 6.60
N VAL A 99 6.35 21.30 5.86
CA VAL A 99 7.68 20.73 5.64
C VAL A 99 8.35 20.76 7.01
N PRO A 100 8.63 19.61 7.66
CA PRO A 100 9.52 19.65 8.82
C PRO A 100 10.84 20.26 8.34
N PRO A 101 11.44 21.20 9.08
CA PRO A 101 12.73 21.74 8.69
C PRO A 101 13.68 20.56 8.47
N VAL A 102 14.31 20.53 7.29
CA VAL A 102 15.42 19.60 7.02
C VAL A 102 16.36 19.71 8.21
N PRO A 103 16.72 18.62 8.92
CA PRO A 103 17.70 18.70 9.97
C PRO A 103 19.00 19.25 9.36
N VAL A 104 19.28 20.52 9.64
CA VAL A 104 20.52 21.21 9.25
C VAL A 104 21.60 20.65 10.17
N GLY A 105 22.16 19.53 9.75
CA GLY A 105 23.18 18.81 10.48
C GLY A 105 23.30 17.44 9.83
N GLU A 106 24.19 17.31 8.85
CA GLU A 106 24.75 15.99 8.55
C GLU A 106 25.21 15.40 9.90
N PRO A 107 24.80 14.18 10.27
CA PRO A 107 25.44 13.51 11.38
C PRO A 107 26.94 13.43 11.04
N ASP A 108 27.79 13.94 11.92
CA ASP A 108 29.23 13.83 11.74
C ASP A 108 29.59 12.33 11.78
N LEU A 109 29.70 11.72 10.60
CA LEU A 109 30.03 10.30 10.41
C LEU A 109 31.53 10.04 10.59
N ARG A 110 32.26 10.90 11.29
CA ARG A 110 33.65 10.67 11.66
C ARG A 110 33.74 9.46 12.58
N VAL A 111 34.11 8.33 11.99
CA VAL A 111 34.56 7.15 12.72
C VAL A 111 35.95 7.48 13.28
N ASP A 112 36.03 7.64 14.60
CA ASP A 112 37.32 7.80 15.29
C ASP A 112 38.05 6.45 15.34
N LEU A 113 38.99 6.26 14.41
CA LEU A 113 39.82 5.05 14.31
C LEU A 113 40.81 4.92 15.49
N ALA A 114 40.95 5.93 16.36
CA ALA A 114 41.82 5.89 17.53
C ALA A 114 41.12 5.35 18.79
N ALA A 115 39.78 5.20 18.76
CA ALA A 115 39.06 4.55 19.85
C ALA A 115 39.23 3.03 19.75
N PRO A 116 39.72 2.33 20.80
CA PRO A 116 39.70 0.88 20.80
C PRO A 116 38.25 0.42 20.67
N ALA A 117 37.99 -0.49 19.72
CA ALA A 117 36.69 -1.15 19.60
C ALA A 117 36.28 -1.66 20.98
N ALA A 118 35.17 -1.14 21.53
CA ALA A 118 34.59 -1.70 22.72
C ALA A 118 34.21 -3.15 22.38
N VAL A 119 35.02 -4.09 22.87
CA VAL A 119 34.68 -5.51 22.85
C VAL A 119 33.42 -5.60 23.70
N ALA A 120 32.28 -5.83 23.05
CA ALA A 120 31.07 -6.18 23.75
C ALA A 120 31.40 -7.42 24.58
N THR A 121 31.37 -7.27 25.90
CA THR A 121 31.47 -8.38 26.84
C THR A 121 30.45 -9.43 26.40
N PRO A 122 30.83 -10.69 26.14
CA PRO A 122 29.84 -11.71 25.83
C PRO A 122 28.87 -11.77 27.01
N ALA A 123 27.60 -11.46 26.72
CA ALA A 123 26.53 -11.62 27.68
C ALA A 123 26.57 -13.05 28.23
N ALA A 124 26.46 -13.17 29.55
CA ALA A 124 26.37 -14.46 30.22
C ALA A 124 25.31 -15.34 29.53
N PRO A 125 25.56 -16.64 29.35
CA PRO A 125 24.61 -17.51 28.66
C PRO A 125 23.27 -17.49 29.40
N LEU A 126 22.23 -17.03 28.71
CA LEU A 126 20.85 -17.20 29.13
C LEU A 126 20.60 -18.70 29.32
N GLN A 127 20.41 -19.12 30.57
CA GLN A 127 19.93 -20.45 30.88
C GLN A 127 18.52 -20.58 30.32
N HIS A 128 18.39 -21.27 29.19
CA HIS A 128 17.09 -21.73 28.70
C HIS A 128 16.55 -22.78 29.68
N PRO A 129 15.31 -22.63 30.19
CA PRO A 129 14.64 -23.76 30.81
C PRO A 129 14.38 -24.83 29.75
N GLU A 130 14.84 -26.03 30.07
CA GLU A 130 14.71 -27.28 29.34
C GLU A 130 13.24 -27.54 28.94
N ALA A 131 12.91 -27.29 27.67
CA ALA A 131 11.65 -27.74 27.08
C ALA A 131 11.90 -29.12 26.45
N ALA A 132 11.40 -30.13 27.15
CA ALA A 132 11.43 -31.54 26.78
C ALA A 132 11.01 -31.79 25.32
N GLY A 133 11.66 -32.80 24.74
CA GLY A 133 11.77 -32.98 23.30
C GLY A 133 10.48 -33.17 22.53
N ARG A 134 10.50 -32.67 21.29
CA ARG A 134 9.97 -33.36 20.10
C ARG A 134 10.86 -33.04 18.91
N ARG A 135 11.71 -34.00 18.52
CA ARG A 135 12.40 -33.95 17.22
C ARG A 135 11.35 -34.12 16.13
N ARG A 136 11.18 -33.14 15.24
CA ARG A 136 10.44 -33.33 13.98
C ARG A 136 11.39 -33.96 12.95
N PRO A 137 10.99 -35.05 12.26
CA PRO A 137 11.79 -35.60 11.19
C PRO A 137 11.77 -34.67 9.96
N PRO A 138 12.89 -34.59 9.20
CA PRO A 138 12.95 -33.83 7.96
C PRO A 138 12.10 -34.50 6.86
N GLY A 139 11.23 -33.73 6.19
CA GLY A 139 10.42 -34.22 5.05
C GLY A 139 8.90 -34.01 5.11
N SER A 140 8.36 -33.35 6.14
CA SER A 140 6.91 -33.07 6.25
C SER A 140 6.59 -31.62 5.88
N TRP A 141 6.23 -31.38 4.61
CA TRP A 141 5.44 -30.21 4.25
C TRP A 141 3.98 -30.52 4.62
N GLY A 142 3.58 -30.11 5.82
CA GLY A 142 2.17 -30.13 6.20
C GLY A 142 1.41 -29.14 5.32
N THR A 143 0.51 -29.65 4.49
CA THR A 143 -0.55 -28.88 3.85
C THR A 143 -1.27 -28.02 4.89
N PRO A 144 -1.55 -26.73 4.64
CA PRO A 144 -2.41 -25.95 5.51
C PRO A 144 -3.78 -26.64 5.54
N LYS A 145 -4.24 -27.04 6.72
CA LYS A 145 -5.60 -27.55 6.91
C LYS A 145 -6.56 -26.41 6.61
N THR A 146 -7.21 -26.50 5.45
CA THR A 146 -8.42 -25.75 5.14
C THR A 146 -9.43 -26.00 6.26
N ARG A 147 -9.72 -24.97 7.05
CA ARG A 147 -10.90 -24.99 7.91
C ARG A 147 -12.09 -24.76 6.99
N LEU A 148 -12.70 -25.85 6.55
CA LEU A 148 -14.03 -25.82 5.94
C LEU A 148 -14.99 -25.22 6.98
N VAL A 149 -15.37 -23.97 6.75
CA VAL A 149 -16.55 -23.38 7.37
C VAL A 149 -17.71 -23.91 6.56
N ASN A 150 -18.46 -24.87 7.12
CA ASN A 150 -19.72 -25.29 6.53
C ASN A 150 -20.68 -24.11 6.62
N TYR A 151 -21.03 -23.54 5.48
CA TYR A 151 -22.21 -22.69 5.36
C TYR A 151 -23.42 -23.61 5.25
N ASP A 152 -24.24 -23.58 6.29
CA ASP A 152 -25.57 -24.19 6.31
C ASP A 152 -26.46 -23.37 5.37
N VAL A 153 -26.60 -23.82 4.12
CA VAL A 153 -27.55 -23.24 3.16
C VAL A 153 -28.91 -23.86 3.46
N LYS A 154 -29.76 -23.10 4.15
CA LYS A 154 -31.21 -23.36 4.15
C LYS A 154 -31.74 -22.91 2.80
N GLU A 155 -31.97 -23.86 1.90
CA GLU A 155 -32.81 -23.63 0.73
C GLU A 155 -34.26 -23.58 1.22
N GLU A 156 -34.81 -22.37 1.25
CA GLU A 156 -36.25 -22.13 1.35
C GLU A 156 -36.89 -22.50 0.01
N GLU A 157 -37.86 -23.42 0.06
CA GLU A 157 -38.80 -23.73 -1.01
C GLU A 157 -39.46 -22.44 -1.51
N TYR A 158 -39.41 -22.21 -2.82
CA TYR A 158 -40.36 -21.35 -3.50
C TYR A 158 -41.40 -22.26 -4.20
N GLU A 159 -42.63 -22.20 -3.71
CA GLU A 159 -43.85 -22.67 -4.40
C GLU A 159 -44.11 -21.91 -5.70
#